data_AF-A0A0G0FXY2-F1
#
_entry.id   AF-A0A0G0FXY2-F1
#
_cell.length_a   1.000
_cell.length_b   1.000
_cell.length_c   1.000
_cell.angle_alpha   90.00
_cell.angle_beta   90.00
_cell.angle_gamma   90.00
#
_symmetry.space_group_name_H-M   'P 1'
#
loop_
_entity.id
_entity.type
_entity.pdbx_description
1 polymer ?
#
loop_
_entity_poly.entity_id
_entity_poly.type
_entity_poly.pdbx_seq_one_letter_code
_entity_poly.pdbx_strand_id
1 'polypeptide(L)' 'MHDSRNKLSQAVFEEIYRHFPHKIFRSVIPRNVKLAEAPSFGKTIRDYDQGSPGARAYRRLSQEIIIS' A
#
# COMPACT_ATOMS: atom_id res chain seq x y z
N MET A 1 5.54 1.65 -1.20
CA MET A 1 4.87 0.49 -1.84
C MET A 1 5.77 -0.73 -1.69
N HIS A 2 5.22 -1.90 -1.39
CA HIS A 2 5.98 -3.12 -1.15
C HIS A 2 5.81 -4.14 -2.29
N ASP A 3 6.89 -4.83 -2.66
CA ASP A 3 6.89 -5.91 -3.65
C ASP A 3 7.48 -7.19 -3.03
N SER A 4 6.60 -8.13 -2.65
CA SER A 4 6.99 -9.36 -1.96
C SER A 4 7.87 -10.29 -2.81
N ARG A 5 7.92 -10.09 -4.13
CA ARG A 5 8.77 -10.88 -5.03
C ARG A 5 10.20 -10.36 -5.09
N ASN A 6 10.45 -9.16 -4.56
CA ASN A 6 11.76 -8.52 -4.58
C ASN A 6 12.44 -8.66 -3.21
N LYS A 7 13.55 -9.41 -3.16
CA LYS A 7 14.32 -9.65 -1.92
C LYS A 7 14.81 -8.35 -1.26
N LEU A 8 15.23 -7.36 -2.04
CA LEU A 8 15.65 -6.06 -1.50
C LEU A 8 14.46 -5.32 -0.89
N SER A 9 13.29 -5.36 -1.55
CA SER A 9 12.07 -4.76 -1.00
C SER A 9 11.67 -5.40 0.33
N GLN A 10 11.91 -6.70 0.52
CA GLN A 10 11.66 -7.41 1.77
C GLN A 10 12.66 -7.00 2.86
N ALA A 11 13.96 -6.99 2.55
CA ALA A 11 15.00 -6.61 3.50
C ALA A 11 14.82 -5.17 4.03
N VAL A 12 14.54 -4.21 3.13
CA VAL A 12 14.27 -2.82 3.51
C VAL A 12 13.00 -2.70 4.36
N PHE A 13 11.96 -3.47 4.04
CA PHE A 13 10.72 -3.47 4.81
C PHE A 13 10.95 -3.95 6.25
N GLU A 14 11.69 -5.04 6.44
CA GLU A 14 12.05 -5.57 7.76
C GLU A 14 12.95 -4.63 8.56
N GLU A 15 13.88 -3.94 7.90
CA GLU A 15 14.74 -2.95 8.54
C GLU A 15 13.95 -1.74 9.05
N ILE A 16 13.05 -1.21 8.23
CA ILE A 16 12.18 -0.09 8.60
C ILE A 16 11.30 -0.48 9.81
N TYR A 17 10.67 -1.66 9.77
CA TYR A 17 9.85 -2.15 10.89
C TYR A 17 10.63 -2.34 12.19
N ARG A 18 11.89 -2.76 12.12
CA ARG A 18 12.75 -2.89 13.30
C ARG A 18 13.16 -1.53 13.90
N HIS A 19 13.46 -0.55 13.05
CA HIS A 19 13.95 0.76 13.51
C HIS A 19 12.84 1.71 13.95
N PHE A 20 11.62 1.60 13.39
CA PHE A 20 10.53 2.55 13.63
C PHE A 20 9.19 1.88 14.02
N PRO A 21 9.16 0.99 15.03
CA PRO A 21 7.99 0.14 15.32
C PRO A 21 6.68 0.89 15.63
N HIS A 22 6.76 2.16 16.06
CA HIS A 22 5.59 2.98 16.40
C HIS A 22 5.32 4.13 15.43
N LYS A 23 6.05 4.19 14.31
CA LYS A 23 5.88 5.24 13.29
C LYS A 23 5.47 4.70 11.92
N ILE A 24 5.07 3.43 11.87
CA ILE A 24 4.71 2.73 10.64
C ILE A 24 3.31 2.17 10.79
N PHE A 25 2.48 2.40 9.79
CA PHE A 25 1.16 1.77 9.69
C PHE A 25 1.30 0.27 9.40
N ARG A 26 0.40 -0.53 9.97
CA ARG A 26 0.25 -1.96 9.68
C ARG A 26 -0.23 -2.19 8.24
N SER A 27 -0.95 -1.22 7.68
CA SER A 27 -1.45 -1.27 6.31
C SER A 27 -0.32 -1.11 5.29
N VAL A 28 0.00 -2.20 4.58
CA VAL A 28 1.02 -2.20 3.51
C VAL A 28 0.36 -2.01 2.14
N ILE A 29 0.84 -1.04 1.36
CA ILE A 29 0.39 -0.82 -0.02
C ILE A 29 1.22 -1.69 -0.98
N PRO A 30 0.65 -2.73 -1.62
CA PRO A 30 1.38 -3.60 -2.54
C PRO A 30 1.64 -2.89 -3.87
N ARG A 31 2.68 -3.30 -4.58
CA ARG A 31 2.77 -3.03 -6.03
C ARG A 31 1.59 -3.69 -6.73
N ASN A 32 0.88 -2.91 -7.53
CA ASN A 32 -0.30 -3.37 -8.25
C ASN A 32 -0.44 -2.60 -9.57
N VAL A 33 -0.68 -3.32 -10.67
CA VAL A 33 -0.79 -2.72 -12.02
C VAL A 33 -1.99 -1.77 -12.11
N LYS A 34 -3.15 -2.15 -11.55
CA LYS A 34 -4.35 -1.29 -11.56
C LYS A 34 -4.14 0.03 -10.83
N LEU A 35 -3.40 0.00 -9.71
CA LEU A 35 -3.00 1.19 -8.98
C LEU A 35 -2.06 2.10 -9.79
N ALA A 36 -1.18 1.53 -10.61
CA ALA A 36 -0.30 2.30 -11.51
C ALA A 36 -1.04 2.84 -12.75
N GLU A 37 -2.08 2.14 -13.23
CA GLU A 37 -2.90 2.55 -14.38
C GLU A 37 -3.87 3.67 -14.05
N ALA A 38 -4.46 3.68 -12.84
CA ALA A 38 -5.53 4.61 -12.46
C ALA A 38 -5.25 6.11 -12.76
N PRO A 39 -4.05 6.66 -12.52
CA PRO A 39 -3.73 8.06 -12.85
C PRO A 39 -3.87 8.38 -14.33
N SER A 40 -3.52 7.46 -15.24
CA SER A 40 -3.64 7.65 -16.69
C SER A 40 -5.10 7.78 -17.16
N PHE A 41 -6.04 7.29 -16.36
CA PHE A 41 -7.49 7.45 -16.59
C PHE A 41 -8.10 8.64 -15.83
N GLY A 42 -7.29 9.43 -15.11
CA GLY A 42 -7.75 10.55 -14.31
C GLY A 42 -8.67 10.15 -13.15
N LYS A 43 -8.58 8.89 -12.69
CA LYS A 43 -9.45 8.34 -11.63
C LYS A 43 -8.63 7.98 -10.40
N THR A 44 -9.26 8.07 -9.23
CA THR A 44 -8.70 7.47 -8.02
C THR A 44 -8.69 5.94 -8.16
N ILE A 45 -7.84 5.23 -7.41
CA ILE A 45 -7.85 3.76 -7.46
C ILE A 45 -9.19 3.16 -7.00
N ARG A 46 -9.92 3.86 -6.12
CA ARG A 46 -11.26 3.46 -5.67
C ARG A 46 -12.25 3.48 -6.83
N ASP A 47 -12.23 4.53 -7.65
CA ASP A 47 -13.18 4.72 -8.75
C ASP A 47 -12.73 4.00 -10.04
N TYR A 48 -11.44 3.71 -10.17
CA TYR A 48 -10.88 2.93 -11.27
C TYR A 48 -11.13 1.43 -11.07
N ASP A 49 -10.77 0.88 -9.90
CA ASP A 49 -11.00 -0.53 -9.55
C ASP A 49 -11.02 -0.71 -8.03
N GLN A 50 -12.23 -0.61 -7.47
CA GLN A 50 -12.50 -0.79 -6.03
C GLN A 50 -12.12 -2.20 -5.52
N GLY A 51 -12.12 -3.20 -6.39
CA GLY A 51 -11.79 -4.60 -6.10
C GLY A 51 -10.30 -4.92 -6.23
N SER A 52 -9.46 -3.96 -6.65
CA SER A 52 -8.03 -4.18 -6.76
C SER A 52 -7.36 -4.37 -5.38
N PRO A 53 -6.24 -5.13 -5.31
CA PRO A 53 -5.40 -5.18 -4.11
C PRO A 53 -4.96 -3.80 -3.62
N GLY A 54 -4.67 -2.86 -4.53
CA GLY A 54 -4.29 -1.48 -4.20
C GLY A 54 -5.44 -0.71 -3.54
N ALA A 55 -6.66 -0.78 -4.10
CA ALA A 55 -7.83 -0.12 -3.52
C ALA A 55 -8.16 -0.66 -2.12
N ARG A 56 -8.11 -1.98 -1.93
CA ARG A 56 -8.33 -2.59 -0.60
C ARG A 56 -7.26 -2.15 0.42
N ALA A 57 -6.00 -2.07 0.00
CA ALA A 57 -4.92 -1.64 0.89
C ALA A 57 -5.09 -0.18 1.32
N TYR A 58 -5.40 0.73 0.39
CA TYR A 58 -5.69 2.12 0.73
C TYR A 58 -6.91 2.28 1.63
N ARG A 59 -7.97 1.47 1.43
CA ARG A 59 -9.12 1.48 2.34
C ARG A 59 -8.73 1.11 3.77
N ARG A 60 -7.91 0.06 3.94
CA ARG A 60 -7.41 -0.34 5.27
C ARG A 60 -6.56 0.76 5.89
N LEU A 61 -5.67 1.37 5.10
CA LEU A 61 -4.85 2.49 5.56
C LEU A 61 -5.72 3.68 6.00
N SER A 62 -6.75 4.03 5.23
CA SER A 62 -7.69 5.09 5.61
C SER A 62 -8.42 4.78 6.92
N GLN A 63 -8.82 3.52 7.15
CA GLN A 63 -9.41 3.10 8.42
C GLN A 63 -8.42 3.23 9.57
N GLU A 64 -7.17 2.82 9.35
CA GLU A 64 -6.10 2.92 10.34
C GLU A 64 -5.84 4.39 10.71
N ILE A 65 -5.83 5.30 9.75
CA ILE A 65 -5.67 6.75 10.00
C ILE A 65 -6.84 7.33 10.81
N ILE A 66 -8.07 6.88 10.57
CA ILE A 66 -9.26 7.40 11.26
C ILE A 66 -9.36 6.86 12.70
N ILE A 67 -8.89 5.64 12.94
CA ILE A 67 -8.98 4.95 14.24
C ILE A 67 -7.73 5.21 15.10
N SER A 68 -6.59 5.55 14.48
CA SER A 68 -5.35 5.93 15.17
C SER A 68 -5.43 7.30 15.84
#